data_AF-E9L0C8-F1
#
_entry.id   AF-E9L0C8-F1
#
_cell.length_a   1.000
_cell.length_b   1.000
_cell.length_c   1.000
_cell.angle_alpha   90.00
_cell.angle_beta   90.00
_cell.angle_gamma   90.00
#
_symmetry.space_group_name_H-M   'P 1'
#
loop_
_entity.id
_entity.type
_entity.pdbx_description
1 polymer ?
#
loop_
_entity_poly.entity_id
_entity_poly.type
_entity_poly.pdbx_seq_one_letter_code
_entity_poly.pdbx_strand_id
1 'polypeptide(L)'
;MEEASEAERRKASRPYDGMAEFSEQHKQMGAQLLTTAATLERGYQAFRASGSLQDFRPQLDELGRLHRQWLSDLEAFKDSLRTQGAEPKVLEYVNEAFGRLAERIKQLAG
;
A
#
# COMPACT_ATOMS: atom_id res chain seq x y z
N MET A 1 17.83 37.02 8.02
CA MET A 1 17.23 35.89 7.26
C MET A 1 18.14 34.68 7.40
N GLU A 2 18.44 34.25 8.64
CA GLU A 2 19.31 33.10 8.94
C GLU A 2 18.65 32.11 9.92
N GLU A 3 17.61 32.52 10.64
CA GLU A 3 16.87 31.68 11.61
C GLU A 3 16.09 30.53 10.96
N ALA A 4 15.68 30.67 9.69
CA ALA A 4 14.97 29.61 8.97
C ALA A 4 15.86 28.38 8.72
N SER A 5 17.17 28.58 8.53
CA SER A 5 18.13 27.51 8.24
C SER A 5 18.59 26.77 9.51
N GLU A 6 18.67 27.47 10.65
CA GLU A 6 18.95 26.85 11.95
C GLU A 6 17.75 26.03 12.48
N ALA A 7 16.52 26.45 12.20
CA ALA A 7 15.31 25.69 12.55
C ALA A 7 15.20 24.36 11.78
N GLU A 8 15.71 24.28 10.56
CA GLU A 8 15.78 23.03 9.81
C GLU A 8 16.89 22.10 10.32
N ARG A 9 18.04 22.65 10.73
CA ARG A 9 19.14 21.86 11.35
C ARG A 9 18.79 21.25 12.71
N ARG A 10 17.83 21.84 13.44
CA ARG A 10 17.36 21.34 14.75
C ARG A 10 16.22 20.33 14.66
N LYS A 11 15.68 20.04 13.46
CA LYS A 11 14.68 18.97 13.33
C LYS A 11 15.37 17.64 13.60
N ALA A 12 14.83 16.89 14.57
CA ALA A 12 15.25 15.52 14.80
C ALA A 12 15.20 14.76 13.47
N SER A 13 16.28 14.06 13.13
CA SER A 13 16.32 13.19 11.96
C SER A 13 15.10 12.28 12.00
N ARG A 14 14.34 12.28 10.91
CA ARG A 14 13.17 11.45 10.78
C ARG A 14 13.63 9.99 10.78
N PRO A 15 12.80 9.05 11.24
CA PRO A 15 13.15 7.64 11.28
C PRO A 15 13.58 7.04 9.92
N TYR A 16 13.22 7.68 8.82
CA TYR A 16 13.53 7.29 7.44
C TYR A 16 14.61 8.14 6.77
N ASP A 17 15.18 9.14 7.47
CA ASP A 17 16.30 9.91 6.95
C ASP A 17 17.52 8.99 6.80
N GLY A 18 18.14 8.99 5.61
CA GLY A 18 19.31 8.16 5.30
C GLY A 18 19.01 6.75 4.78
N MET A 19 17.73 6.36 4.65
CA MET A 19 17.36 5.12 3.99
C MET A 19 17.64 5.18 2.49
N ALA A 20 18.08 4.06 1.92
CA ALA A 20 18.21 3.93 0.47
C ALA A 20 16.86 4.16 -0.23
N GLU A 21 16.87 4.96 -1.29
CA GLU A 21 15.69 5.11 -2.15
C GLU A 21 15.36 3.78 -2.84
N PHE A 22 14.06 3.57 -3.07
CA PHE A 22 13.61 2.48 -3.93
C PHE A 22 14.13 2.66 -5.36
N SER A 23 14.44 1.55 -6.02
CA SER A 23 14.64 1.55 -7.47
C SER A 23 13.38 2.02 -8.19
N GLU A 24 13.52 2.54 -9.40
CA GLU A 24 12.37 2.98 -10.21
C GLU A 24 11.36 1.85 -10.43
N GLN A 25 11.83 0.62 -10.61
CA GLN A 25 10.97 -0.56 -10.68
C GLN A 25 10.14 -0.74 -9.39
N HIS A 26 10.77 -0.65 -8.21
CA HIS A 26 10.06 -0.81 -6.94
C HIS A 26 9.11 0.37 -6.66
N LYS A 27 9.45 1.58 -7.09
CA LYS A 27 8.52 2.72 -7.06
C LYS A 27 7.29 2.46 -7.92
N GLN A 28 7.46 1.94 -9.13
CA GLN A 28 6.35 1.58 -10.02
C GLN A 28 5.48 0.45 -9.46
N MET A 29 6.09 -0.62 -8.96
CA MET A 29 5.36 -1.72 -8.31
C MET A 29 4.56 -1.23 -7.11
N GLY A 30 5.18 -0.41 -6.24
CA GLY A 30 4.51 0.20 -5.09
C GLY A 30 3.35 1.11 -5.50
N ALA A 31 3.52 1.95 -6.53
CA ALA A 31 2.47 2.81 -7.04
C ALA A 31 1.28 2.02 -7.60
N GLN A 32 1.55 0.92 -8.32
CA GLN A 32 0.52 0.03 -8.83
C GLN A 32 -0.26 -0.63 -7.68
N LEU A 33 0.43 -1.13 -6.66
CA LEU A 33 -0.19 -1.72 -5.47
C LEU A 33 -1.10 -0.73 -4.74
N LEU A 34 -0.66 0.52 -4.56
CA LEU A 34 -1.46 1.58 -3.93
C LEU A 34 -2.69 1.92 -4.78
N THR A 35 -2.54 2.00 -6.10
CA THR A 35 -3.64 2.29 -7.03
C THR A 35 -4.69 1.17 -7.02
N THR A 36 -4.26 -0.09 -7.04
CA THR A 36 -5.15 -1.24 -6.95
C THR A 36 -5.84 -1.31 -5.58
N ALA A 37 -5.13 -1.05 -4.48
CA ALA A 37 -5.72 -0.96 -3.14
C ALA A 37 -6.83 0.10 -3.06
N ALA A 38 -6.57 1.31 -3.59
CA ALA A 38 -7.57 2.38 -3.63
C ALA A 38 -8.80 2.02 -4.50
N THR A 39 -8.60 1.20 -5.54
CA THR A 39 -9.70 0.68 -6.37
C THR A 39 -10.52 -0.36 -5.61
N LEU A 40 -9.86 -1.28 -4.91
CA LEU A 40 -10.50 -2.27 -4.05
C LEU A 40 -11.33 -1.63 -2.94
N GLU A 41 -10.75 -0.69 -2.20
CA GLU A 41 -11.45 0.02 -1.14
C GLU A 41 -12.72 0.72 -1.65
N ARG A 42 -12.61 1.48 -2.74
CA ARG A 42 -13.77 2.16 -3.35
C ARG A 42 -14.82 1.18 -3.84
N GLY A 43 -14.41 0.06 -4.43
CA GLY A 43 -15.33 -0.99 -4.89
C GLY A 43 -16.13 -1.61 -3.75
N TYR A 44 -15.45 -2.01 -2.66
CA TYR A 44 -16.13 -2.62 -1.52
C TYR A 44 -16.99 -1.61 -0.74
N GLN A 45 -16.57 -0.34 -0.67
CA GLN A 45 -17.39 0.73 -0.10
C GLN A 45 -18.66 0.97 -0.92
N ALA A 46 -18.56 1.00 -2.25
CA ALA A 46 -19.72 1.15 -3.13
C ALA A 46 -20.70 -0.02 -2.98
N PHE A 47 -20.19 -1.25 -2.86
CA PHE A 47 -21.01 -2.44 -2.57
C PHE A 47 -21.74 -2.32 -1.22
N ARG A 48 -21.04 -1.90 -0.16
CA ARG A 48 -21.68 -1.68 1.14
C ARG A 48 -22.76 -0.60 1.11
N ALA A 49 -22.58 0.42 0.27
CA ALA A 49 -23.56 1.50 0.11
C ALA A 49 -24.76 1.10 -0.77
N SER A 50 -24.62 0.15 -1.70
CA SER A 50 -25.64 -0.14 -2.71
C SER A 50 -26.82 -0.95 -2.18
N GLY A 51 -26.66 -1.73 -1.12
CA GLY A 51 -27.74 -2.48 -0.44
C GLY A 51 -28.43 -3.59 -1.28
N SER A 52 -28.23 -3.64 -2.60
CA SER A 52 -28.76 -4.66 -3.51
C SER A 52 -27.68 -5.70 -3.83
N LEU A 53 -27.82 -6.89 -3.28
CA LEU A 53 -26.88 -8.01 -3.48
C LEU A 53 -26.96 -8.65 -4.87
N GLN A 54 -28.08 -8.52 -5.58
CA GLN A 54 -28.32 -9.25 -6.83
C GLN A 54 -27.64 -8.58 -8.03
N ASP A 55 -27.72 -7.26 -8.13
CA ASP A 55 -27.14 -6.49 -9.25
C ASP A 55 -25.63 -6.33 -9.13
N PHE A 56 -25.09 -6.51 -7.92
CA PHE A 56 -23.68 -6.32 -7.59
C PHE A 56 -22.85 -7.61 -7.59
N ARG A 57 -23.48 -8.77 -7.77
CA ARG A 57 -22.81 -10.07 -7.71
C ARG A 57 -21.66 -10.24 -8.71
N PRO A 58 -21.82 -9.93 -10.02
CA PRO A 58 -20.71 -10.07 -10.96
C PRO A 58 -19.57 -9.08 -10.69
N GLN A 59 -19.87 -7.87 -10.20
CA GLN A 59 -18.86 -6.90 -9.80
C GLN A 59 -18.13 -7.36 -8.53
N LEU A 60 -18.82 -8.01 -7.59
CA LEU A 60 -18.22 -8.55 -6.38
C LEU A 60 -17.28 -9.71 -6.68
N ASP A 61 -17.63 -10.58 -7.64
CA ASP A 61 -16.74 -11.67 -8.08
C ASP A 61 -15.44 -11.13 -8.70
N GLU A 62 -15.53 -10.11 -9.56
CA GLU A 62 -14.35 -9.46 -10.13
C GLU A 62 -13.54 -8.73 -9.06
N LEU A 63 -14.20 -8.07 -8.10
CA LEU A 63 -13.53 -7.41 -6.98
C LEU A 63 -12.81 -8.40 -6.07
N GLY A 64 -13.40 -9.58 -5.85
CA GLY A 64 -12.77 -10.69 -5.15
C GLY A 64 -11.55 -11.26 -5.91
N ARG A 65 -11.63 -11.36 -7.24
CA ARG A 65 -10.49 -11.76 -8.09
C ARG A 65 -9.36 -10.74 -8.01
N LEU A 66 -9.69 -9.45 -8.13
CA LEU A 66 -8.73 -8.35 -8.01
C LEU A 66 -8.07 -8.32 -6.63
N HIS A 67 -8.83 -8.60 -5.56
CA HIS A 67 -8.29 -8.65 -4.20
C HIS A 67 -7.27 -9.78 -4.04
N ARG A 68 -7.57 -10.99 -4.55
CA ARG A 68 -6.60 -12.10 -4.54
C ARG A 68 -5.36 -11.78 -5.35
N GLN A 69 -5.51 -11.16 -6.52
CA GLN A 69 -4.37 -10.74 -7.34
C GLN A 69 -3.50 -9.73 -6.61
N TRP A 70 -4.12 -8.73 -5.97
CA TRP A 70 -3.41 -7.71 -5.20
C TRP A 70 -2.60 -8.30 -4.04
N LEU A 71 -3.12 -9.32 -3.35
CA LEU A 71 -2.38 -10.03 -2.30
C LEU A 71 -1.15 -10.74 -2.87
N SER A 72 -1.30 -11.43 -4.01
CA SER A 72 -0.17 -12.08 -4.69
C SER A 72 0.88 -11.07 -5.16
N ASP A 73 0.45 -9.94 -5.73
CA ASP A 73 1.34 -8.86 -6.19
C ASP A 73 2.09 -8.22 -5.00
N LEU A 74 1.43 -8.09 -3.86
CA LEU A 74 2.02 -7.57 -2.63
C LEU A 74 3.10 -8.52 -2.09
N GLU A 75 2.86 -9.83 -2.08
CA GLU A 75 3.91 -10.81 -1.71
C GLU A 75 5.08 -10.74 -2.68
N ALA A 76 4.83 -10.71 -3.99
CA ALA A 76 5.88 -10.61 -5.00
C ALA A 76 6.73 -9.34 -4.85
N PHE A 77 6.11 -8.20 -4.52
CA PHE A 77 6.80 -6.95 -4.21
C PHE A 77 7.68 -7.06 -2.95
N LYS A 78 7.18 -7.68 -1.89
CA LYS A 78 7.97 -7.88 -0.67
C LYS A 78 9.15 -8.82 -0.91
N ASP A 79 8.95 -9.87 -1.70
CA ASP A 79 10.00 -10.82 -2.08
C ASP A 79 11.07 -10.16 -2.97
N SER A 80 10.67 -9.29 -3.91
CA SER A 80 11.62 -8.57 -4.75
C SER A 80 12.49 -7.60 -3.94
N LEU A 81 11.90 -6.90 -2.96
CA LEU A 81 12.65 -6.05 -2.03
C LEU A 81 13.65 -6.86 -1.19
N ARG A 82 13.23 -8.02 -0.65
CA ARG A 82 14.14 -8.92 0.10
C ARG A 82 15.28 -9.42 -0.77
N THR A 83 14.99 -9.81 -2.00
CA THR A 83 16.00 -10.31 -2.95
C THR A 83 17.02 -9.24 -3.33
N GLN A 84 16.60 -7.97 -3.40
CA GLN A 84 17.51 -6.84 -3.62
C GLN A 84 18.33 -6.46 -2.37
N GLY A 85 18.11 -7.13 -1.23
CA GLY A 85 18.79 -6.82 0.01
C GLY A 85 18.30 -5.52 0.66
N ALA A 86 17.02 -5.18 0.49
CA ALA A 86 16.42 -4.04 1.18
C ALA A 86 16.65 -4.14 2.70
N GLU A 87 16.98 -3.00 3.31
CA GLU A 87 17.25 -2.92 4.74
C GLU A 87 16.03 -3.44 5.55
N PRO A 88 16.24 -4.15 6.67
CA PRO A 88 15.14 -4.69 7.48
C PRO A 88 14.08 -3.64 7.84
N LYS A 89 14.52 -2.41 8.15
CA LYS A 89 13.64 -1.30 8.52
C LYS A 89 12.74 -0.83 7.36
N VAL A 90 13.21 -0.94 6.12
CA VAL A 90 12.41 -0.65 4.92
C VAL A 90 11.31 -1.70 4.78
N LEU A 91 11.63 -2.98 5.00
CA LEU A 91 10.65 -4.07 4.97
C LEU A 91 9.60 -3.92 6.09
N GLU A 92 10.01 -3.47 7.29
CA GLU A 92 9.08 -3.16 8.38
C GLU A 92 8.05 -2.08 7.98
N TYR A 93 8.51 -0.97 7.38
CA TYR A 93 7.61 0.09 6.92
C TYR A 93 6.67 -0.39 5.80
N VAL A 94 7.18 -1.16 4.83
CA VAL A 94 6.36 -1.73 3.76
C VAL A 94 5.30 -2.67 4.34
N ASN A 95 5.69 -3.55 5.26
CA ASN A 95 4.77 -4.48 5.92
C ASN A 95 3.69 -3.73 6.72
N GLU A 96 4.07 -2.68 7.45
CA GLU A 96 3.11 -1.91 8.22
C GLU A 96 2.13 -1.15 7.31
N ALA A 97 2.63 -0.45 6.30
CA ALA A 97 1.81 0.36 5.40
C ALA A 97 0.82 -0.50 4.61
N PHE A 98 1.31 -1.55 3.93
CA PHE A 98 0.43 -2.43 3.17
C PHE A 98 -0.38 -3.37 4.06
N GLY A 99 0.10 -3.72 5.25
CA GLY A 99 -0.67 -4.49 6.23
C GLY A 99 -1.92 -3.74 6.71
N ARG A 100 -1.80 -2.43 6.97
CA ARG A 100 -2.96 -1.58 7.31
C ARG A 100 -3.97 -1.51 6.16
N LEU A 101 -3.51 -1.43 4.92
CA LEU A 101 -4.38 -1.44 3.73
C LEU A 101 -5.07 -2.81 3.56
N ALA A 102 -4.33 -3.90 3.69
CA ALA A 102 -4.87 -5.26 3.56
C ALA A 102 -5.97 -5.51 4.61
N GLU A 103 -5.73 -5.11 5.86
CA GLU A 103 -6.72 -5.25 6.93
C GLU A 103 -7.97 -4.40 6.66
N ARG A 104 -7.80 -3.16 6.19
CA ARG A 104 -8.93 -2.30 5.81
C ARG A 104 -9.75 -2.87 4.65
N ILE A 105 -9.10 -3.37 3.61
CA ILE A 105 -9.78 -4.00 2.46
C ILE A 105 -10.52 -5.26 2.91
N LYS A 106 -9.90 -6.10 3.75
CA LYS A 106 -10.53 -7.29 4.34
C LYS A 106 -11.78 -6.93 5.14
N GLN A 107 -11.71 -5.91 5.99
CA GLN A 107 -12.86 -5.44 6.77
C GLN A 107 -14.00 -4.94 5.90
N LEU A 108 -13.72 -4.37 4.73
CA LEU A 108 -14.73 -3.91 3.77
C LEU A 108 -15.34 -5.08 2.98
N ALA A 109 -14.53 -6.08 2.61
CA ALA A 109 -14.96 -7.26 1.85
C ALA A 109 -15.98 -8.13 2.61
N GLY A 110 -15.92 -8.14 3.94
CA GLY A 110 -16.81 -8.93 4.79
C GLY A 110 -16.20 -10.27 5.19
#